data_AF-A0A8J6HCV9-F1
#
_entry.id   AF-A0A8J6HCV9-F1
#
_cell.length_a   1.000
_cell.length_b   1.000
_cell.length_c   1.000
_cell.angle_alpha   90.00
_cell.angle_beta   90.00
_cell.angle_gamma   90.00
#
_symmetry.space_group_name_H-M   'P 1'
#
loop_
_entity.id
_entity.type
_entity.pdbx_description
1 polymer ?
#
loop_
_entity_poly.entity_id
_entity_poly.type
_entity_poly.pdbx_seq_one_letter_code
_entity_poly.pdbx_strand_id
1 'polypeptide(L)'
;MGKIKAGPVVDILGDEMTRIIWDSIKEKLILPFLDIELHTYDLGIENRDKTSDQVTIDCAEAVKKYNVGIKCATITPDEKRVEEFNLKQMWKSPNGTIRNILGGTVFREAIICKNIPRLVTGWNKPIIIGRHAHADQYKATDFVVPGAGKLEMVFTPSSGEPVRYTVHQYKGAGVALGITLWTEIILCT
;
A
#
# COMPACT_ATOMS: atom_id res chain seq x y z
N MET A 1 6.97 -38.81 -1.35
CA MET A 1 7.25 -37.93 -0.20
C MET A 1 5.94 -37.25 0.17
N GLY A 2 5.56 -37.21 1.46
CA GLY A 2 4.35 -36.49 1.88
C GLY A 2 4.55 -34.98 1.79
N LYS A 3 3.46 -34.22 1.62
CA LYS A 3 3.50 -32.75 1.66
C LYS A 3 3.83 -32.26 3.07
N ILE A 4 4.51 -31.11 3.18
CA ILE A 4 4.83 -30.45 4.44
C ILE A 4 3.59 -29.69 4.92
N LYS A 5 3.16 -29.93 6.16
CA LYS A 5 2.04 -29.21 6.76
C LYS A 5 2.43 -27.76 7.08
N ALA A 6 1.61 -26.81 6.65
CA ALA A 6 1.76 -25.39 6.93
C ALA A 6 0.49 -24.81 7.57
N GLY A 7 0.61 -23.68 8.27
CA GLY A 7 -0.53 -22.92 8.80
C GLY A 7 -1.30 -22.18 7.70
N PRO A 8 -2.46 -21.57 8.04
CA PRO A 8 -3.26 -20.82 7.08
C PRO A 8 -2.53 -19.56 6.61
N VAL A 9 -2.70 -19.22 5.33
CA VAL A 9 -2.14 -18.02 4.71
C VAL A 9 -3.19 -17.32 3.87
N VAL A 10 -3.22 -15.98 3.94
CA VAL A 10 -4.04 -15.18 3.04
C VAL A 10 -3.32 -15.05 1.68
N ASP A 11 -3.91 -15.61 0.62
CA ASP A 11 -3.41 -15.53 -0.75
C ASP A 11 -4.06 -14.35 -1.48
N ILE A 12 -3.26 -13.34 -1.80
CA ILE A 12 -3.77 -12.07 -2.31
C ILE A 12 -3.41 -11.95 -3.79
N LEU A 13 -4.39 -12.18 -4.66
CA LEU A 13 -4.20 -12.13 -6.11
C LEU A 13 -4.06 -10.70 -6.63
N GLY A 14 -3.42 -10.58 -7.78
CA GLY A 14 -3.03 -9.31 -8.37
C GLY A 14 -3.43 -9.18 -9.83
N ASP A 15 -2.66 -8.36 -10.54
CA ASP A 15 -2.95 -7.92 -11.91
C ASP A 15 -1.85 -8.32 -12.91
N GLU A 16 -2.21 -8.25 -14.19
CA GLU A 16 -1.31 -8.35 -15.35
C GLU A 16 -0.37 -9.57 -15.31
N MET A 17 0.90 -9.40 -15.70
CA MET A 17 1.87 -10.48 -15.78
C MET A 17 2.15 -11.12 -14.42
N THR A 18 2.06 -10.35 -13.33
CA THR A 18 2.32 -10.87 -11.99
C THR A 18 1.28 -11.89 -11.56
N ARG A 19 0.01 -11.74 -11.97
CA ARG A 19 -1.05 -12.73 -11.74
C ARG A 19 -0.70 -14.07 -12.39
N ILE A 20 -0.29 -14.04 -13.65
CA ILE A 20 0.07 -15.25 -14.41
C ILE A 20 1.29 -15.96 -13.81
N ILE A 21 2.32 -15.18 -13.43
CA ILE A 21 3.51 -15.73 -12.77
C ILE A 21 3.13 -16.35 -11.42
N TRP A 22 2.26 -15.70 -10.67
CA TRP A 22 1.82 -16.17 -9.35
C TRP A 22 1.13 -17.53 -9.40
N ASP A 23 0.23 -17.73 -10.38
CA ASP A 23 -0.41 -19.02 -10.59
C ASP A 23 0.63 -20.11 -10.90
N SER A 24 1.60 -19.82 -11.77
CA SER A 24 2.67 -20.77 -12.09
C SER A 24 3.57 -21.09 -10.88
N ILE A 25 3.87 -20.11 -10.04
CA ILE A 25 4.63 -20.32 -8.79
C ILE A 25 3.86 -21.24 -7.85
N LYS A 26 2.57 -20.98 -7.63
CA LYS A 26 1.73 -21.81 -6.74
C LYS A 26 1.69 -23.26 -7.22
N GLU A 27 1.38 -23.47 -8.50
CA GLU A 27 1.22 -24.81 -9.08
C GLU A 27 2.52 -25.60 -9.13
N LYS A 28 3.65 -24.98 -9.46
CA LYS A 28 4.91 -25.70 -9.69
C LYS A 28 5.79 -25.77 -8.46
N LEU A 29 5.74 -24.77 -7.58
CA LEU A 29 6.75 -24.57 -6.53
C LEU A 29 6.18 -24.61 -5.10
N ILE A 30 4.86 -24.51 -4.91
CA ILE A 30 4.24 -24.47 -3.57
C ILE A 30 3.33 -25.69 -3.35
N LEU A 31 2.24 -25.79 -4.09
CA LEU A 31 1.18 -26.80 -3.88
C LEU A 31 1.62 -28.26 -4.04
N PRO A 32 2.64 -28.61 -4.85
CA PRO A 32 3.18 -29.97 -4.89
C PRO A 32 3.89 -30.38 -3.59
N PHE A 33 4.39 -29.41 -2.83
CA PHE A 33 5.27 -29.64 -1.68
C PHE A 33 4.63 -29.29 -0.33
N LEU A 34 3.64 -28.38 -0.31
CA LEU A 34 2.97 -27.92 0.91
C LEU A 34 1.50 -28.36 0.95
N ASP A 35 1.09 -28.84 2.13
CA ASP A 35 -0.30 -28.97 2.55
C ASP A 35 -0.66 -27.70 3.34
N ILE A 36 -1.28 -26.74 2.67
CA ILE A 36 -1.47 -25.37 3.14
C ILE A 36 -2.91 -24.91 2.88
N GLU A 37 -3.52 -24.29 3.89
CA GLU A 37 -4.82 -23.63 3.77
C GLU A 37 -4.64 -22.21 3.22
N LEU A 38 -5.24 -21.92 2.06
CA LEU A 38 -5.18 -20.61 1.43
C LEU A 38 -6.54 -19.91 1.52
N HIS A 39 -6.56 -18.74 2.15
CA HIS A 39 -7.71 -17.83 2.12
C HIS A 39 -7.49 -16.82 0.98
N THR A 40 -8.10 -17.08 -0.16
CA THR A 40 -7.84 -16.31 -1.38
C THR A 40 -8.71 -15.06 -1.49
N TYR A 41 -8.09 -13.92 -1.74
CA TYR A 41 -8.74 -12.64 -2.02
C TYR A 41 -8.25 -12.09 -3.36
N ASP A 42 -9.18 -11.84 -4.27
CA ASP A 42 -8.86 -11.30 -5.59
C ASP A 42 -8.82 -9.77 -5.57
N LEU A 43 -7.63 -9.18 -5.53
CA LEU A 43 -7.43 -7.73 -5.65
C LEU A 43 -7.13 -7.27 -7.08
N GLY A 44 -7.41 -8.09 -8.08
CA GLY A 44 -7.45 -7.65 -9.47
C GLY A 44 -8.33 -6.42 -9.64
N ILE A 45 -7.92 -5.49 -10.51
CA ILE A 45 -8.57 -4.18 -10.67
C ILE A 45 -10.07 -4.31 -10.96
N GLU A 46 -10.47 -5.29 -11.78
CA GLU A 46 -11.87 -5.54 -12.10
C GLU A 46 -12.67 -6.03 -10.88
N ASN A 47 -12.09 -6.88 -10.02
CA ASN A 47 -12.79 -7.37 -8.84
C ASN A 47 -12.88 -6.30 -7.74
N ARG A 48 -11.84 -5.47 -7.61
CA ARG A 48 -11.91 -4.27 -6.78
C ARG A 48 -13.01 -3.34 -7.27
N ASP A 49 -13.09 -3.07 -8.56
CA ASP A 49 -14.17 -2.22 -9.09
C ASP A 49 -15.56 -2.81 -8.87
N LYS A 50 -15.74 -4.12 -9.14
CA LYS A 50 -17.00 -4.85 -8.89
C LYS A 50 -17.47 -4.74 -7.45
N THR A 51 -16.55 -4.89 -6.49
CA THR A 51 -16.84 -4.87 -5.04
C THR A 51 -16.77 -3.48 -4.41
N SER A 52 -16.63 -2.43 -5.21
CA SER A 52 -16.41 -1.06 -4.73
C SER A 52 -15.24 -0.96 -3.73
N ASP A 53 -14.18 -1.70 -4.02
CA ASP A 53 -12.93 -1.88 -3.26
C ASP A 53 -13.10 -2.52 -1.87
N GLN A 54 -14.28 -3.06 -1.55
CA GLN A 54 -14.52 -3.76 -0.28
C GLN A 54 -13.62 -5.00 -0.11
N VAL A 55 -13.32 -5.72 -1.21
CA VAL A 55 -12.42 -6.89 -1.17
C VAL A 55 -11.04 -6.55 -0.62
N THR A 56 -10.57 -5.30 -0.79
CA THR A 56 -9.28 -4.84 -0.27
C THR A 56 -9.30 -4.71 1.25
N ILE A 57 -10.42 -4.26 1.81
CA ILE A 57 -10.63 -4.14 3.26
C ILE A 57 -10.78 -5.53 3.88
N ASP A 58 -11.62 -6.38 3.29
CA ASP A 58 -11.86 -7.74 3.76
C ASP A 58 -10.57 -8.57 3.78
N CYS A 59 -9.73 -8.38 2.76
CA CYS A 59 -8.40 -8.97 2.68
C CYS A 59 -7.50 -8.53 3.84
N ALA A 60 -7.46 -7.23 4.15
CA ALA A 60 -6.65 -6.72 5.25
C ALA A 60 -7.10 -7.25 6.62
N GLU A 61 -8.42 -7.37 6.84
CA GLU A 61 -8.97 -7.96 8.07
C GLU A 61 -8.69 -9.48 8.14
N ALA A 62 -8.69 -10.18 7.01
CA ALA A 62 -8.26 -11.58 6.96
C ALA A 62 -6.78 -11.73 7.33
N VAL A 63 -5.90 -10.83 6.88
CA VAL A 63 -4.49 -10.84 7.27
C VAL A 63 -4.33 -10.61 8.77
N LYS A 64 -5.12 -9.73 9.40
CA LYS A 64 -5.14 -9.61 10.87
C LYS A 64 -5.54 -10.91 11.56
N LYS A 65 -6.56 -11.60 11.02
CA LYS A 65 -7.08 -12.85 11.59
C LYS A 65 -6.07 -14.00 11.49
N TYR A 66 -5.40 -14.14 10.35
CA TYR A 66 -4.51 -15.28 10.06
C TYR A 66 -3.01 -14.95 10.17
N ASN A 67 -2.66 -13.71 10.53
CA ASN A 67 -1.32 -13.15 10.73
C ASN A 67 -0.40 -13.08 9.50
N VAL A 68 -0.58 -13.96 8.50
CA VAL A 68 0.30 -14.05 7.33
C VAL A 68 -0.49 -13.84 6.05
N GLY A 69 -0.03 -12.89 5.23
CA GLY A 69 -0.54 -12.67 3.87
C GLY A 69 0.59 -12.62 2.84
N ILE A 70 0.35 -13.20 1.67
CA ILE A 70 1.25 -13.14 0.52
C ILE A 70 0.55 -12.40 -0.60
N LYS A 71 1.18 -11.35 -1.11
CA LYS A 71 0.53 -10.42 -2.05
C LYS A 71 1.22 -10.32 -3.39
N CYS A 72 0.43 -10.55 -4.44
CA CYS A 72 0.77 -10.27 -5.82
C CYS A 72 0.65 -8.75 -6.13
N ALA A 73 1.38 -8.27 -7.14
CA ALA A 73 1.35 -6.86 -7.50
C ALA A 73 -0.02 -6.48 -8.09
N THR A 74 -0.48 -5.25 -7.79
CA THR A 74 -1.82 -4.77 -8.15
C THR A 74 -1.72 -3.39 -8.79
N ILE A 75 -2.58 -3.13 -9.76
CA ILE A 75 -2.71 -1.82 -10.42
C ILE A 75 -3.16 -0.78 -9.38
N THR A 76 -2.52 0.39 -9.36
CA THR A 76 -3.12 1.59 -8.76
C THR A 76 -3.55 2.47 -9.93
N PRO A 77 -4.86 2.62 -10.19
CA PRO A 77 -5.32 3.24 -11.43
C PRO A 77 -4.99 4.74 -11.45
N ASP A 78 -4.54 5.22 -12.61
CA ASP A 78 -4.49 6.63 -13.00
C ASP A 78 -5.65 6.93 -13.99
N GLU A 79 -5.74 8.12 -14.57
CA GLU A 79 -6.83 8.44 -15.52
C GLU A 79 -6.88 7.46 -16.70
N LYS A 80 -5.72 7.04 -17.21
CA LYS A 80 -5.64 6.11 -18.34
C LYS A 80 -6.15 4.72 -17.97
N ARG A 81 -5.81 4.23 -16.76
CA ARG A 81 -6.32 2.93 -16.28
C ARG A 81 -7.82 2.98 -15.99
N VAL A 82 -8.36 4.15 -15.56
CA VAL A 82 -9.82 4.33 -15.42
C VAL A 82 -10.52 4.15 -16.77
N GLU A 83 -9.98 4.75 -17.83
CA GLU A 83 -10.51 4.59 -19.20
C GLU A 83 -10.32 3.17 -19.73
N GLU A 84 -9.12 2.59 -19.59
CA GLU A 84 -8.78 1.25 -20.09
C GLU A 84 -9.70 0.15 -19.53
N PHE A 85 -9.98 0.21 -18.23
CA PHE A 85 -10.78 -0.81 -17.54
C PHE A 85 -12.23 -0.38 -17.29
N ASN A 86 -12.64 0.80 -17.78
CA ASN A 86 -13.97 1.38 -17.56
C ASN A 86 -14.38 1.38 -16.08
N LEU A 87 -13.50 1.90 -15.22
CA LEU A 87 -13.67 1.87 -13.76
C LEU A 87 -14.73 2.88 -13.30
N LYS A 88 -15.46 2.53 -12.22
CA LYS A 88 -16.43 3.44 -11.59
C LYS A 88 -15.78 4.72 -11.06
N GLN A 89 -14.55 4.61 -10.57
CA GLN A 89 -13.74 5.72 -10.10
C GLN A 89 -12.26 5.33 -10.01
N MET A 90 -11.40 6.32 -9.77
CA MET A 90 -9.99 6.12 -9.50
C MET A 90 -9.79 5.55 -8.09
N TRP A 91 -9.79 4.22 -7.97
CA TRP A 91 -9.60 3.51 -6.70
C TRP A 91 -8.23 3.80 -6.07
N LYS A 92 -8.20 3.86 -4.73
CA LYS A 92 -6.95 4.05 -3.97
C LYS A 92 -6.03 2.84 -4.12
N SER A 93 -4.74 3.04 -3.85
CA SER A 93 -3.76 1.95 -3.90
C SER A 93 -4.10 0.86 -2.87
N PRO A 94 -4.26 -0.41 -3.27
CA PRO A 94 -4.53 -1.51 -2.34
C PRO A 94 -3.44 -1.67 -1.28
N ASN A 95 -2.19 -1.45 -1.69
CA ASN A 95 -1.06 -1.49 -0.78
C ASN A 95 -1.23 -0.43 0.33
N GLY A 96 -1.72 0.77 -0.02
CA GLY A 96 -1.97 1.85 0.94
C GLY A 96 -3.10 1.49 1.90
N THR A 97 -4.22 0.99 1.38
CA THR A 97 -5.36 0.55 2.18
C THR A 97 -4.98 -0.55 3.17
N ILE A 98 -4.32 -1.62 2.72
CA ILE A 98 -3.88 -2.73 3.59
C ILE A 98 -2.93 -2.21 4.69
N ARG A 99 -1.92 -1.40 4.34
CA ARG A 99 -0.98 -0.82 5.31
C ARG A 99 -1.65 0.08 6.33
N ASN A 100 -2.68 0.83 5.92
CA ASN A 100 -3.43 1.68 6.83
C ASN A 100 -4.23 0.87 7.85
N ILE A 101 -4.73 -0.30 7.45
CA ILE A 101 -5.53 -1.18 8.30
C ILE A 101 -4.64 -2.01 9.22
N LEU A 102 -3.51 -2.53 8.72
CA LEU A 102 -2.57 -3.37 9.49
C LEU A 102 -1.59 -2.55 10.36
N GLY A 103 -1.22 -1.35 9.91
CA GLY A 103 -0.10 -0.61 10.46
C GLY A 103 1.26 -1.23 10.08
N GLY A 104 2.31 -0.79 10.78
CA GLY A 104 3.65 -1.37 10.69
C GLY A 104 4.60 -0.71 9.67
N THR A 105 5.77 -1.34 9.55
CA THR A 105 6.91 -0.86 8.76
C THR A 105 7.15 -1.81 7.59
N VAL A 106 7.40 -1.24 6.41
CA VAL A 106 7.74 -2.04 5.23
C VAL A 106 9.25 -2.19 5.15
N PHE A 107 9.74 -3.42 5.28
CA PHE A 107 11.14 -3.74 5.07
C PHE A 107 11.37 -4.14 3.61
N ARG A 108 12.37 -3.54 2.96
CA ARG A 108 12.83 -3.93 1.64
C ARG A 108 14.24 -4.48 1.74
N GLU A 109 14.42 -5.71 1.28
CA GLU A 109 15.71 -6.39 1.28
C GLU A 109 16.07 -6.83 -0.15
N ALA A 110 17.32 -6.64 -0.53
CA ALA A 110 17.83 -7.07 -1.83
C ALA A 110 18.24 -8.55 -1.81
N ILE A 111 17.77 -9.33 -2.78
CA ILE A 111 18.27 -10.69 -3.03
C ILE A 111 19.61 -10.59 -3.77
N ILE A 112 20.70 -11.03 -3.12
CA ILE A 112 22.05 -10.93 -3.67
C ILE A 112 22.41 -12.17 -4.47
N CYS A 113 22.63 -12.01 -5.78
CA CYS A 113 23.15 -13.05 -6.66
C CYS A 113 24.63 -12.82 -6.95
N LYS A 114 25.47 -13.86 -6.80
CA LYS A 114 26.93 -13.74 -7.00
C LYS A 114 27.31 -13.30 -8.42
N ASN A 115 26.54 -13.71 -9.41
CA ASN A 115 26.76 -13.46 -10.83
C ASN A 115 26.07 -12.18 -11.37
N ILE A 116 25.36 -11.42 -10.52
CA ILE A 116 24.73 -10.16 -10.91
C ILE A 116 25.54 -9.00 -10.30
N PRO A 117 26.20 -8.16 -11.13
CA PRO A 117 26.99 -7.05 -10.64
C PRO A 117 26.10 -5.99 -9.98
N ARG A 118 26.67 -5.27 -9.00
CA ARG A 118 25.98 -4.23 -8.23
C ARG A 118 26.53 -2.86 -8.58
N LEU A 119 25.68 -1.84 -8.53
CA LEU A 119 26.06 -0.46 -8.81
C LEU A 119 27.16 0.02 -7.85
N VAL A 120 26.97 -0.22 -6.55
CA VAL A 120 28.00 0.03 -5.53
C VAL A 120 28.73 -1.28 -5.27
N THR A 121 29.92 -1.41 -5.84
CA THR A 121 30.69 -2.66 -5.90
C THR A 121 31.09 -3.20 -4.53
N GLY A 122 31.22 -2.34 -3.52
CA GLY A 122 31.54 -2.73 -2.14
C GLY A 122 30.38 -3.35 -1.35
N TRP A 123 29.14 -3.25 -1.83
CA TRP A 123 27.96 -3.76 -1.11
C TRP A 123 27.81 -5.27 -1.30
N ASN A 124 28.49 -6.05 -0.46
CA ASN A 124 28.47 -7.51 -0.50
C ASN A 124 27.45 -8.17 0.45
N LYS A 125 26.71 -7.36 1.21
CA LYS A 125 25.62 -7.79 2.08
C LYS A 125 24.35 -7.00 1.73
N PRO A 126 23.14 -7.56 1.96
CA PRO A 126 21.91 -6.81 1.77
C PRO A 126 21.88 -5.55 2.63
N ILE A 127 21.35 -4.46 2.07
CA ILE A 127 20.96 -3.27 2.81
C ILE A 127 19.44 -3.34 2.95
N ILE A 128 18.96 -3.30 4.19
CA ILE A 128 17.54 -3.36 4.51
C ILE A 128 17.04 -1.94 4.73
N ILE A 129 16.02 -1.55 3.96
CA ILE A 129 15.34 -0.26 4.14
C ILE A 129 14.05 -0.50 4.90
N GLY A 130 14.03 -0.08 6.17
CA GLY A 130 12.81 0.03 6.96
C GLY A 130 12.10 1.34 6.60
N ARG A 131 10.96 1.23 5.92
CA ARG A 131 10.18 2.38 5.49
C ARG A 131 8.93 2.51 6.36
N HIS A 132 8.83 3.63 7.05
CA HIS A 132 7.59 4.04 7.69
C HIS A 132 6.49 4.25 6.64
N ALA A 133 5.38 3.53 6.78
CA ALA A 133 4.42 3.35 5.69
C ALA A 133 3.03 3.91 6.00
N HIS A 134 2.91 4.75 7.03
CA HIS A 134 1.66 5.37 7.47
C HIS A 134 1.72 6.91 7.37
N ALA A 135 0.56 7.52 7.07
CA ALA A 135 0.37 8.96 6.99
C ALA A 135 1.32 9.68 6.01
N ASP A 136 1.88 10.81 6.41
CA ASP A 136 2.63 11.72 5.54
C ASP A 136 1.87 12.05 4.24
N GLN A 137 2.59 12.17 3.13
CA GLN A 137 2.03 12.37 1.79
C GLN A 137 1.01 11.29 1.36
N TYR A 138 0.98 10.11 2.00
CA TYR A 138 0.02 9.05 1.67
C TYR A 138 -1.37 9.27 2.26
N LYS A 139 -1.51 10.19 3.21
CA LYS A 139 -2.80 10.65 3.77
C LYS A 139 -2.91 12.18 3.73
N ALA A 140 -2.16 12.82 2.84
CA ALA A 140 -2.23 14.24 2.70
C ALA A 140 -3.59 14.67 2.12
N THR A 141 -3.98 15.90 2.44
CA THR A 141 -5.06 16.59 1.73
C THR A 141 -4.43 17.65 0.86
N ASP A 142 -4.70 17.58 -0.43
CA ASP A 142 -4.18 18.49 -1.44
C ASP A 142 -5.29 19.08 -2.29
N PHE A 143 -5.04 20.27 -2.82
CA PHE A 143 -5.92 20.92 -3.78
C PHE A 143 -5.19 22.01 -4.57
N VAL A 144 -5.77 22.37 -5.71
CA VAL A 144 -5.35 23.53 -6.51
C VAL A 144 -5.95 24.80 -5.90
N VAL A 145 -5.11 25.75 -5.55
CA VAL A 145 -5.51 27.08 -5.09
C VAL A 145 -5.93 27.90 -6.32
N PRO A 146 -7.19 28.34 -6.43
CA PRO A 146 -7.72 28.90 -7.68
C PRO A 146 -7.25 30.33 -7.96
N GLY A 147 -6.74 31.07 -6.97
CA GLY A 147 -6.37 32.48 -7.12
C GLY A 147 -5.79 33.09 -5.85
N ALA A 148 -5.67 34.41 -5.82
CA ALA A 148 -5.15 35.14 -4.66
C ALA A 148 -6.03 34.92 -3.41
N GLY A 149 -5.39 34.75 -2.25
CA GLY A 149 -6.12 34.44 -1.01
C GLY A 149 -5.20 34.05 0.14
N LYS A 150 -5.79 33.86 1.32
CA LYS A 150 -5.09 33.42 2.53
C LYS A 150 -5.36 31.94 2.75
N LEU A 151 -4.31 31.14 2.88
CA LEU A 151 -4.39 29.75 3.32
C LEU A 151 -4.07 29.68 4.81
N GLU A 152 -4.98 29.10 5.59
CA GLU A 152 -4.81 28.88 7.02
C GLU A 152 -4.91 27.40 7.36
N MET A 153 -4.15 26.99 8.37
CA MET A 153 -4.27 25.69 9.02
C MET A 153 -4.92 25.91 10.39
N VAL A 154 -6.01 25.18 10.66
CA VAL A 154 -6.78 25.31 11.89
C VAL A 154 -6.84 23.95 12.59
N PHE A 155 -6.42 23.91 13.85
CA PHE A 155 -6.59 22.75 14.72
C PHE A 155 -7.62 23.09 15.80
N THR A 156 -8.73 22.35 15.80
CA THR A 156 -9.82 22.49 16.77
C THR A 156 -9.69 21.37 17.80
N PRO A 157 -9.26 21.65 19.04
CA PRO A 157 -9.16 20.62 20.07
C PRO A 157 -10.54 20.17 20.55
N SER A 158 -10.63 18.99 21.15
CA SER A 158 -11.87 18.50 21.79
C SER A 158 -12.31 19.33 23.01
N SER A 159 -11.38 20.09 23.58
CA SER A 159 -11.60 21.03 24.67
C SER A 159 -10.59 22.19 24.53
N GLY A 160 -11.05 23.42 24.78
CA GLY A 160 -10.25 24.64 24.62
C GLY A 160 -10.46 25.34 23.27
N GLU A 161 -9.69 26.40 23.04
CA GLU A 161 -9.82 27.25 21.86
C GLU A 161 -9.06 26.69 20.64
N PRO A 162 -9.61 26.84 19.41
CA PRO A 162 -8.89 26.48 18.18
C PRO A 162 -7.61 27.29 18.00
N VAL A 163 -6.54 26.64 17.55
CA VAL A 163 -5.31 27.32 17.12
C VAL A 163 -5.28 27.48 15.61
N ARG A 164 -4.85 28.66 15.15
CA ARG A 164 -4.84 29.04 13.73
C ARG A 164 -3.44 29.48 13.32
N TYR A 165 -2.96 28.96 12.20
CA TYR A 165 -1.68 29.32 11.61
C TYR A 165 -1.91 29.76 10.16
N THR A 166 -1.36 30.92 9.79
CA THR A 166 -1.34 31.32 8.38
C THR A 166 -0.23 30.52 7.70
N VAL A 167 -0.58 29.71 6.72
CA VAL A 167 0.38 28.89 5.95
C VAL A 167 0.99 29.74 4.84
N HIS A 168 0.15 30.43 4.07
CA HIS A 168 0.61 31.24 2.95
C HIS A 168 -0.41 32.33 2.56
N GLN A 169 0.08 33.42 1.97
CA GLN A 169 -0.72 34.46 1.34
C GLN A 169 -0.48 34.44 -0.17
N TYR A 170 -1.36 33.77 -0.91
CA TYR A 170 -1.28 33.64 -2.36
C TYR A 170 -1.59 34.98 -3.04
N LYS A 171 -0.76 35.34 -4.03
CA LYS A 171 -1.01 36.47 -4.95
C LYS A 171 -1.70 36.05 -6.25
N GLY A 172 -1.88 34.75 -6.47
CA GLY A 172 -2.45 34.15 -7.68
C GLY A 172 -2.67 32.65 -7.47
N ALA A 173 -2.98 31.91 -8.54
CA ALA A 173 -3.21 30.46 -8.47
C ALA A 173 -1.97 29.69 -7.99
N GLY A 174 -2.18 28.51 -7.40
CA GLY A 174 -1.11 27.67 -6.86
C GLY A 174 -1.61 26.30 -6.42
N VAL A 175 -0.88 25.65 -5.52
CA VAL A 175 -1.25 24.37 -4.90
C VAL A 175 -1.02 24.42 -3.40
N ALA A 176 -1.76 23.62 -2.66
CA ALA A 176 -1.63 23.46 -1.21
C ALA A 176 -1.62 21.98 -0.84
N LEU A 177 -0.81 21.63 0.15
CA LEU A 177 -0.64 20.27 0.65
C LEU A 177 -0.59 20.29 2.18
N GLY A 178 -1.52 19.60 2.83
CA GLY A 178 -1.55 19.39 4.28
C GLY A 178 -1.12 17.98 4.62
N ILE A 179 -0.08 17.85 5.44
CA ILE A 179 0.46 16.56 5.90
C ILE A 179 0.36 16.48 7.43
N THR A 180 0.00 15.30 7.96
CA THR A 180 -0.06 15.04 9.39
C THR A 180 0.64 13.74 9.76
N LEU A 181 1.16 13.70 10.99
CA LEU A 181 1.71 12.52 11.64
C LEU A 181 1.48 12.66 13.15
N TRP A 182 1.28 11.57 13.89
CA TRP A 182 1.10 11.62 15.34
C TRP A 182 2.13 10.76 16.08
N THR A 183 2.39 11.09 17.34
CA THR A 183 3.54 10.62 18.11
C THR A 183 3.63 9.10 18.27
N GLU A 184 2.52 8.40 18.48
CA GLU A 184 2.51 6.93 18.61
C GLU A 184 3.00 6.22 17.34
N ILE A 185 2.84 6.83 16.17
CA ILE A 185 3.33 6.29 14.92
C ILE A 185 4.83 6.53 14.76
N ILE A 186 5.32 7.68 15.22
CA ILE A 186 6.76 8.03 15.18
C ILE A 186 7.59 7.08 16.06
N LEU A 187 7.02 6.63 17.18
CA LEU A 187 7.72 5.77 18.15
C LEU A 187 7.73 4.28 17.77
N CYS A 188 6.96 3.87 16.75
CA CYS A 188 6.89 2.48 16.27
C CYS A 188 7.98 2.13 15.22
N THR A 189 8.93 3.02 14.95
CA THR A 189 10.09 2.81 14.05
C THR A 189 11.39 2.83 14.82
#